data_AF-A0A6J2X1K6-F1
#
_entry.id   AF-A0A6J2X1K6-F1
#
_cell.length_a   1.000
_cell.length_b   1.000
_cell.length_c   1.000
_cell.angle_alpha   90.00
_cell.angle_beta   90.00
_cell.angle_gamma   90.00
#
_symmetry.space_group_name_H-M   'P 1'
#
loop_
_entity.id
_entity.type
_entity.pdbx_description
1 polymer ?
#
loop_
_entity_poly.entity_id
_entity_poly.type
_entity_poly.pdbx_seq_one_letter_code
_entity_poly.pdbx_strand_id
1 'polypeptide(L)'
;MALRICSAYHTILTDAVLVIAGLIPLHLAAKEKRELYVKAEINDKVKKQQRRGTYQKWQEEWDTSDKGRWTRKLIHNVEDWTSSKYGDVDYYITQFLSGHGVFRDFLQYQMATACTATESTMPSIRCSVVQDGKTEGLPYCRM
;
A
#
# COMPACT_ATOMS: atom_id res chain seq x y z
N MET A 1 9.67 -10.05 5.89
CA MET A 1 9.17 -9.22 7.00
C MET A 1 8.00 -8.34 6.59
N ALA A 2 8.10 -7.58 5.50
CA ALA A 2 7.02 -6.69 5.03
C ALA A 2 5.64 -7.37 4.87
N LEU A 3 5.57 -8.57 4.30
CA LEU A 3 4.30 -9.32 4.17
C LEU A 3 3.61 -9.60 5.52
N ARG A 4 4.37 -9.86 6.59
CA ARG A 4 3.80 -10.14 7.92
C ARG A 4 3.30 -8.86 8.61
N ILE A 5 4.03 -7.75 8.41
CA ILE A 5 3.65 -6.45 8.96
C ILE A 5 2.33 -5.99 8.37
N CYS A 6 2.13 -6.19 7.07
CA CYS A 6 0.92 -5.76 6.38
C CYS A 6 -0.15 -6.86 6.26
N SER A 7 0.14 -8.08 6.72
CA SER A 7 -0.67 -9.28 6.46
C SER A 7 -1.04 -9.44 4.96
N ALA A 8 -0.09 -9.12 4.07
CA ALA A 8 -0.29 -9.08 2.63
C ALA A 8 -0.27 -10.49 2.00
N TYR A 9 -1.02 -10.68 0.91
CA TYR A 9 -0.86 -11.88 0.07
C TYR A 9 0.52 -11.92 -0.57
N HIS A 10 1.03 -13.15 -0.75
CA HIS A 10 2.34 -13.38 -1.39
C HIS A 10 2.40 -12.91 -2.85
N THR A 11 1.25 -12.75 -3.51
CA THR A 11 1.11 -12.30 -4.91
C THR A 11 1.29 -10.79 -5.09
N ILE A 12 1.37 -10.03 -3.99
CA ILE A 12 1.56 -8.58 -4.07
C ILE A 12 3.01 -8.27 -4.48
N LEU A 13 3.15 -7.26 -5.34
CA LEU A 13 4.43 -6.82 -5.86
C LEU A 13 5.32 -6.30 -4.73
N THR A 14 6.59 -6.74 -4.71
CA THR A 14 7.55 -6.43 -3.63
C THR A 14 7.65 -4.94 -3.34
N ASP A 15 7.78 -4.10 -4.37
CA ASP A 15 7.93 -2.65 -4.23
C ASP A 15 6.71 -2.03 -3.54
N ALA A 16 5.50 -2.49 -3.89
CA ALA A 16 4.26 -2.02 -3.28
C ALA A 16 4.15 -2.46 -1.81
N VAL A 17 4.50 -3.70 -1.49
CA VAL A 17 4.49 -4.18 -0.09
C VAL A 17 5.46 -3.37 0.77
N LEU A 18 6.64 -3.03 0.25
CA LEU A 18 7.63 -2.23 0.97
C LEU A 18 7.13 -0.83 1.28
N VAL A 19 6.48 -0.15 0.32
CA VAL A 19 5.87 1.16 0.51
C VAL A 19 4.73 1.09 1.52
N ILE A 20 3.82 0.12 1.38
CA ILE A 20 2.70 -0.08 2.30
C ILE A 20 3.22 -0.33 3.73
N ALA A 21 4.23 -1.20 3.89
CA ALA A 21 4.85 -1.50 5.18
C ALA A 21 5.68 -0.36 5.78
N GLY A 22 5.95 0.69 5.00
CA GLY A 22 6.88 1.75 5.36
C GLY A 22 8.31 1.27 5.58
N LEU A 23 8.69 0.16 4.93
CA LEU A 23 10.02 -0.41 5.04
C LEU A 23 10.90 0.01 3.87
N ILE A 24 12.04 0.61 4.19
CA ILE A 24 13.03 0.97 3.16
C ILE A 24 13.55 -0.31 2.49
N PRO A 25 13.62 -0.34 1.14
CA PRO A 25 14.23 -1.43 0.40
C PRO A 25 15.64 -1.78 0.89
N LEU A 26 15.94 -3.07 0.97
CA LEU A 26 17.17 -3.57 1.59
C LEU A 26 18.43 -3.00 0.92
N HIS A 27 18.44 -2.87 -0.41
CA HIS A 27 19.59 -2.35 -1.15
C HIS A 27 19.85 -0.88 -0.82
N LEU A 28 18.81 -0.06 -0.66
CA LEU A 28 18.93 1.34 -0.23
C LEU A 28 19.40 1.44 1.22
N ALA A 29 18.86 0.61 2.12
CA ALA A 29 19.30 0.58 3.51
C ALA A 29 20.78 0.16 3.65
N ALA A 30 21.23 -0.84 2.87
CA ALA A 30 22.62 -1.26 2.85
C ALA A 30 23.54 -0.15 2.30
N LYS A 31 23.11 0.55 1.25
CA LYS A 31 23.83 1.69 0.68
C LYS A 31 23.97 2.82 1.68
N GLU A 32 22.90 3.18 2.40
CA GLU A 32 22.92 4.17 3.48
C GLU A 32 23.95 3.81 4.56
N LYS A 33 23.97 2.55 5.01
CA LYS A 33 24.93 2.06 6.02
C LYS A 33 26.38 2.11 5.53
N ARG A 34 26.62 1.74 4.27
CA ARG A 34 27.96 1.82 3.66
C ARG A 34 28.43 3.28 3.58
N GLU A 35 27.57 4.18 3.11
CA GLU A 35 27.88 5.61 3.00
C GLU A 35 28.17 6.24 4.37
N LEU A 36 27.48 5.79 5.43
CA LEU A 36 27.77 6.23 6.80
C LEU A 36 29.09 5.66 7.35
N TYR A 37 29.43 4.41 7.05
CA TYR A 37 30.66 3.77 7.54
C TYR A 37 31.93 4.43 7.00
N VAL A 38 31.89 4.93 5.77
CA VAL A 38 33.03 5.63 5.13
C VAL A 38 33.26 7.01 5.74
N LYS A 39 32.27 7.61 6.40
CA LYS A 39 32.41 8.94 6.99
C LYS A 39 33.19 8.86 8.31
N ALA A 40 34.24 9.68 8.40
CA ALA A 40 35.09 9.79 9.59
C ALA A 40 34.34 10.27 10.84
N GLU A 41 33.30 11.08 10.68
CA GLU A 41 32.47 11.55 11.80
C GLU A 41 30.99 11.35 11.51
N ILE A 42 30.32 10.63 12.41
CA ILE A 42 28.89 10.35 12.34
C ILE A 42 28.16 11.24 13.34
N ASN A 43 27.69 12.39 12.87
CA ASN A 43 26.78 13.25 13.62
C ASN A 43 25.32 12.99 13.23
N ASP A 44 24.36 13.32 14.09
CA ASP A 44 22.93 13.17 13.83
C ASP A 44 22.46 14.02 12.65
N LYS A 45 23.10 15.18 12.41
CA LYS A 45 22.87 15.97 11.17
C LYS A 45 23.23 15.18 9.92
N VAL A 46 24.36 14.46 9.95
CA VAL A 46 24.85 13.63 8.84
C VAL A 46 23.92 12.44 8.62
N LYS A 47 23.47 11.77 9.69
CA LYS A 47 22.48 10.69 9.62
C LYS A 47 21.17 11.16 8.98
N LYS A 48 20.63 12.30 9.44
CA LYS A 48 19.39 12.89 8.88
C LYS A 48 19.54 13.23 7.40
N GLN A 49 20.67 13.81 7.00
CA GLN A 49 20.94 14.13 5.60
C GLN A 49 21.01 12.88 4.73
N GLN A 50 21.70 11.83 5.21
CA GLN A 50 21.75 10.55 4.50
C GLN A 50 20.37 9.92 4.38
N ARG A 51 19.60 9.92 5.47
CA ARG A 51 18.23 9.40 5.50
C ARG A 51 17.33 10.09 4.47
N ARG A 52 17.38 11.43 4.38
CA ARG A 52 16.65 12.20 3.36
C ARG A 52 17.08 11.80 1.95
N GLY A 53 18.38 11.62 1.70
CA GLY A 53 18.89 11.13 0.43
C GLY A 53 18.43 9.70 0.10
N THR A 54 18.28 8.83 1.11
CA THR A 54 17.70 7.49 0.95
C THR A 54 16.24 7.58 0.51
N TYR A 55 15.44 8.44 1.14
CA TYR A 55 14.03 8.64 0.77
C TYR A 55 13.86 9.21 -0.64
N GLN A 56 14.72 10.15 -1.07
CA GLN A 56 14.70 10.66 -2.44
C GLN A 56 14.97 9.57 -3.47
N LYS A 57 16.02 8.75 -3.26
CA LYS A 57 16.31 7.59 -4.13
C LYS A 57 15.15 6.59 -4.14
N TRP A 58 14.53 6.36 -2.98
CA TRP A 58 13.38 5.45 -2.88
C TRP A 58 12.16 5.99 -3.63
N GLN A 59 11.89 7.30 -3.55
CA GLN A 59 10.83 7.96 -4.29
C GLN A 59 11.07 7.85 -5.81
N GLU A 60 12.30 8.11 -6.28
CA GLU A 60 12.68 7.95 -7.69
C GLU A 60 12.47 6.51 -8.20
N GLU A 61 12.87 5.51 -7.41
CA GLU A 61 12.63 4.09 -7.72
C GLU A 61 11.12 3.78 -7.74
N TRP A 62 10.35 4.37 -6.83
CA TRP A 62 8.90 4.18 -6.76
C TRP A 62 8.14 4.80 -7.94
N ASP A 63 8.56 5.98 -8.37
CA ASP A 63 7.98 6.70 -9.50
C ASP A 63 8.30 6.00 -10.83
N THR A 64 9.49 5.41 -10.94
CA THR A 64 9.96 4.70 -12.14
C THR A 64 9.43 3.27 -12.25
N SER A 65 9.07 2.63 -11.13
CA SER A 65 8.63 1.23 -11.15
C SER A 65 7.32 1.07 -11.93
N ASP A 66 7.23 0.09 -12.83
CA ASP A 66 5.95 -0.27 -13.47
C ASP A 66 5.00 -1.04 -12.54
N LYS A 67 5.53 -1.47 -11.39
CA LYS A 67 4.84 -2.32 -10.41
C LYS A 67 4.04 -1.47 -9.43
N GLY A 68 2.83 -1.92 -9.09
CA GLY A 68 2.02 -1.25 -8.06
C GLY A 68 1.35 0.04 -8.53
N ARG A 69 1.00 0.18 -9.83
CA ARG A 69 0.32 1.36 -10.39
C ARG A 69 -0.89 1.83 -9.58
N TRP A 70 -1.66 0.89 -9.01
CA TRP A 70 -2.77 1.21 -8.13
C TRP A 70 -2.30 1.88 -6.83
N THR A 71 -1.35 1.24 -6.13
CA THR A 71 -0.76 1.77 -4.89
C THR A 71 -0.11 3.13 -5.12
N ARG A 72 0.52 3.37 -6.26
CA ARG A 72 1.12 4.69 -6.60
C ARG A 72 0.09 5.79 -6.77
N LYS A 73 -1.09 5.48 -7.31
CA LYS A 73 -2.20 6.45 -7.38
C LYS A 73 -2.69 6.88 -6.00
N LEU A 74 -2.51 6.03 -4.98
CA LEU A 74 -2.94 6.31 -3.61
C LEU A 74 -1.81 6.95 -2.78
N ILE A 75 -0.58 6.46 -2.95
CA ILE A 75 0.61 6.87 -2.19
C ILE A 75 1.62 7.52 -3.16
N HIS A 76 1.56 8.86 -3.21
CA HIS A 76 2.44 9.67 -4.05
C HIS A 76 3.79 9.96 -3.37
N ASN A 77 3.79 10.30 -2.08
CA ASN A 77 5.00 10.59 -1.32
C ASN A 77 5.25 9.48 -0.30
N VAL A 78 6.37 8.78 -0.47
CA VAL A 78 6.76 7.66 0.39
C VAL A 78 7.27 8.15 1.76
N GLU A 79 7.97 9.28 1.82
CA GLU A 79 8.44 9.86 3.08
C GLU A 79 7.27 10.31 3.97
N ASP A 80 6.27 10.97 3.37
CA ASP A 80 5.06 11.39 4.09
C ASP A 80 4.24 10.19 4.58
N TRP A 81 4.10 9.17 3.73
CA TRP A 81 3.40 7.93 4.11
C TRP A 81 4.08 7.23 5.28
N THR A 82 5.40 7.05 5.21
CA THR A 82 6.17 6.35 6.26
C THR A 82 6.34 7.15 7.55
N SER A 83 6.30 8.48 7.48
CA SER A 83 6.37 9.35 8.66
C SER A 83 5.01 9.56 9.32
N SER A 84 3.92 9.35 8.58
CA SER A 84 2.57 9.46 9.12
C SER A 84 2.29 8.32 10.10
N LYS A 85 1.64 8.66 11.22
CA LYS A 85 1.27 7.73 12.30
C LYS A 85 0.02 6.91 11.97
N TYR A 86 -0.14 6.48 10.72
CA TYR A 86 -1.19 5.52 10.42
C TYR A 86 -0.85 4.27 11.22
N GLY A 87 -1.67 3.97 12.24
CA GLY A 87 -1.51 2.80 13.09
C GLY A 87 -1.40 1.53 12.24
N ASP A 88 -0.84 0.49 12.86
CA ASP A 88 -0.50 -0.81 12.27
C ASP A 88 -1.32 -1.13 11.00
N VAL A 89 -0.63 -1.32 9.88
CA VAL A 89 -1.30 -1.46 8.57
C VAL A 89 -2.11 -2.75 8.56
N ASP A 90 -3.38 -2.63 8.90
CA ASP A 90 -4.27 -3.76 9.06
C ASP A 90 -4.50 -4.48 7.71
N TYR A 91 -4.82 -5.76 7.78
CA TYR A 91 -5.06 -6.65 6.64
C TYR A 91 -5.96 -5.98 5.59
N TYR A 92 -7.08 -5.39 6.02
CA TYR A 92 -8.05 -4.74 5.13
C TYR A 92 -7.49 -3.51 4.42
N ILE A 93 -6.69 -2.70 5.12
CA ILE A 93 -6.03 -1.52 4.55
C ILE A 93 -5.01 -1.96 3.51
N THR A 94 -4.24 -3.00 3.81
CA THR A 94 -3.27 -3.58 2.87
C THR A 94 -3.95 -4.12 1.61
N GLN A 95 -5.08 -4.83 1.72
CA GLN A 95 -5.84 -5.30 0.55
C GLN A 95 -6.33 -4.12 -0.31
N PHE A 96 -6.88 -3.09 0.33
CA PHE A 96 -7.33 -1.88 -0.36
C PHE A 96 -6.19 -1.15 -1.09
N LEU A 97 -5.06 -0.93 -0.40
CA LEU A 97 -3.89 -0.22 -0.96
C LEU A 97 -3.15 -1.03 -2.03
N SER A 98 -3.17 -2.35 -1.93
CA SER A 98 -2.59 -3.24 -2.94
C SER A 98 -3.52 -3.49 -4.12
N GLY A 99 -4.81 -3.11 -4.01
CA GLY A 99 -5.82 -3.37 -5.05
C GLY A 99 -6.08 -4.87 -5.21
N HIS A 100 -5.94 -5.62 -4.12
CA HIS A 100 -5.96 -7.07 -4.06
C HIS A 100 -7.20 -7.53 -3.26
N GLY A 101 -7.83 -8.64 -3.66
CA GLY A 101 -9.04 -9.17 -3.01
C GLY A 101 -10.38 -8.59 -3.47
N VAL A 102 -11.44 -8.89 -2.72
CA VAL A 102 -12.88 -8.59 -2.97
C VAL A 102 -13.18 -7.12 -3.32
N PHE A 103 -12.27 -6.20 -3.03
CA PHE A 103 -12.39 -4.79 -3.39
C PHE A 103 -12.28 -4.50 -4.90
N ARG A 104 -11.60 -5.35 -5.67
CA ARG A 104 -11.59 -5.22 -7.15
C ARG A 104 -12.99 -5.39 -7.73
N ASP A 105 -13.71 -6.40 -7.25
CA ASP A 105 -15.10 -6.67 -7.65
C ASP A 105 -16.05 -5.57 -7.13
N PHE A 106 -15.81 -5.07 -5.91
CA PHE A 106 -16.58 -3.95 -5.34
C PHE A 106 -16.39 -2.63 -6.13
N LEU A 107 -15.18 -2.32 -6.60
CA LEU A 107 -14.90 -1.17 -7.45
C LEU A 107 -15.49 -1.34 -8.86
N GLN A 108 -15.47 -2.56 -9.40
CA GLN A 108 -16.08 -2.87 -10.69
C GLN A 108 -17.61 -2.75 -10.63
N TYR A 109 -18.23 -3.15 -9.52
CA TYR A 109 -19.65 -2.93 -9.25
C TYR A 109 -20.00 -1.44 -9.14
N GLN A 110 -19.21 -0.64 -8.42
CA GLN A 110 -19.40 0.81 -8.31
C GLN A 110 -19.25 1.54 -9.65
N MET A 111 -18.26 1.18 -10.47
CA MET A 111 -18.09 1.77 -11.81
C MET A 111 -19.20 1.35 -12.79
N ALA A 112 -19.69 0.11 -12.69
CA ALA A 112 -20.86 -0.33 -13.45
C ALA A 112 -22.14 0.42 -13.04
N THR A 113 -22.31 0.70 -11.74
CA THR A 113 -23.46 1.44 -11.20
C THR A 113 -23.40 2.94 -11.53
N ALA A 114 -22.20 3.54 -11.59
CA ALA A 114 -22.02 4.92 -12.01
C ALA A 114 -22.32 5.14 -13.50
N CYS A 115 -22.10 4.14 -14.34
CA CYS A 115 -22.45 4.19 -15.76
C CYS A 115 -23.97 4.13 -16.01
N THR A 116 -24.75 3.65 -15.03
CA THR A 116 -26.23 3.61 -15.09
C THR A 116 -26.90 4.75 -14.32
N ALA A 117 -26.14 5.60 -13.61
CA ALA A 117 -26.67 6.68 -12.80
C ALA A 117 -26.43 8.05 -13.46
N THR A 118 -27.07 8.27 -14.61
CA THR A 118 -27.46 9.62 -15.06
C THR A 118 -28.91 9.85 -14.67
N GLU A 119 -29.20 9.89 -13.38
CA GLU A 119 -30.26 10.74 -12.80
C GLU A 119 -30.30 10.54 -11.28
N SER A 120 -30.01 11.65 -10.58
CA SER A 120 -30.44 11.99 -9.22
C SER A 120 -30.66 10.84 -8.24
N THR A 121 -29.66 10.58 -7.38
CA THR A 121 -29.74 10.50 -5.90
C THR A 121 -28.50 9.80 -5.36
N MET A 122 -27.73 10.45 -4.47
CA MET A 122 -26.68 9.77 -3.69
C MET A 122 -27.31 8.68 -2.81
N PRO A 123 -26.90 7.41 -2.91
CA PRO A 123 -27.39 6.40 -1.98
C PRO A 123 -26.70 6.58 -0.63
N SER A 124 -27.48 6.96 0.38
CA SER A 124 -27.08 6.95 1.79
C SER A 124 -26.60 5.55 2.16
N ILE A 125 -25.30 5.43 2.45
CA ILE A 125 -24.67 4.18 2.89
C ILE A 125 -25.23 3.81 4.26
N ARG A 126 -26.18 2.88 4.29
CA ARG A 126 -26.58 2.20 5.53
C ARG A 126 -25.66 1.01 5.71
N CYS A 127 -24.65 1.15 6.58
CA CYS A 127 -23.90 0.01 7.11
C CYS A 127 -24.85 -0.85 7.94
N SER A 128 -25.37 -1.92 7.34
CA SER A 128 -26.00 -2.99 8.09
C SER A 128 -24.88 -3.91 8.61
N VAL A 129 -24.68 -3.88 9.93
CA VAL A 129 -23.92 -4.91 10.65
C VAL A 129 -24.66 -6.24 10.41
N VAL A 130 -24.06 -7.15 9.63
CA VAL A 130 -24.61 -8.49 9.45
C VAL A 130 -24.23 -9.32 10.69
N GLN A 131 -25.19 -9.48 11.59
CA GLN A 131 -25.18 -10.57 12.56
C GLN A 131 -25.80 -11.82 11.94
N ASP A 132 -25.25 -12.94 12.37
CA ASP A 132 -25.78 -14.29 12.32
C ASP A 132 -25.60 -15.09 11.03
N GLY A 133 -24.92 -16.22 11.24
CA GLY A 133 -24.50 -17.15 10.23
C GLY A 133 -25.67 -17.93 9.63
N LYS A 134 -25.59 -18.09 8.31
CA LYS A 134 -26.10 -19.27 7.60
C LYS A 134 -25.35 -19.39 6.29
N THR A 135 -24.57 -20.47 6.18
CA THR A 135 -23.94 -20.91 4.95
C THR A 135 -25.02 -21.49 4.03
N GLU A 136 -25.45 -20.72 3.05
CA GLU A 136 -26.25 -21.22 1.92
C GLU A 136 -25.43 -20.96 0.65
N GLY A 137 -25.19 -22.01 -0.12
CA GLY A 137 -24.14 -22.11 -1.12
C GLY A 137 -24.25 -21.12 -2.28
N LEU A 138 -23.11 -20.52 -2.63
CA LEU A 138 -22.94 -19.80 -3.90
C LEU A 138 -22.59 -20.78 -5.02
N PRO A 139 -23.15 -20.62 -6.24
CA PRO A 139 -22.83 -21.47 -7.37
C PRO A 139 -21.42 -21.13 -7.88
N TYR A 140 -20.51 -22.10 -7.79
CA TYR A 140 -19.19 -22.00 -8.38
C TYR A 140 -19.30 -22.20 -9.89
N CYS A 141 -19.07 -21.15 -10.68
CA CYS A 141 -18.80 -21.29 -12.11
C CYS A 141 -17.43 -21.96 -12.31
N ARG A 142 -17.45 -23.19 -12.82
CA ARG A 142 -16.32 -23.90 -13.43
C ARG A 142 -15.82 -23.15 -14.68
N MET A 143 -14.50 -23.07 -14.84
CA MET A 143 -13.85 -23.36 -16.12
C MET A 143 -13.05 -24.64 -15.94
#